data_AF-A0A1F6PED1-F1
#
_entry.id   AF-A0A1F6PED1-F1
#
_cell.length_a   1.000
_cell.length_b   1.000
_cell.length_c   1.000
_cell.angle_alpha   90.00
_cell.angle_beta   90.00
_cell.angle_gamma   90.00
#
_symmetry.space_group_name_H-M   'P 1'
#
loop_
_entity.id
_entity.type
_entity.pdbx_description
1 polymer ?
#
loop_
_entity_poly.entity_id
_entity_poly.type
_entity_poly.pdbx_seq_one_letter_code
_entity_poly.pdbx_strand_id
1 'polypeptide(L)'
;MTLNGFASINATKILSEKYKEFSFNPLGKTGLLISEVGFGGYKIDIRSPLNRDALKKALLSGINLIDTSSNYTDGNSEILIGEVLSEIVNANLLSRDSVVVVTKGGCLQGQNYDLSQERKEEGSPFLELVEIKKGFEYCIHPEFIEDQIKRSLDRLKLKSIDVYLLQEPEYYLKWAKNKNTDKETARSKCYARIKKAFEYLEKEVQKGRIKYYGISSNTFSSDPDEYYFISLERLINIANEISPFNHFSVIEFPLNLIEKDAVLKRNQSNNMTLLELAENKNMGVLISRPLNAKFNNKLIKLAKPIVPAVPTKEIINTELENIHILEKTIFQKLKLLGNAEILSEIKNNLFVFEELNDNWLNFEDTFDWKTKLNQYYLPRFHYYKNYIKNNSLKNEEFEMDLFSCTFKIGKLFSLISAYWDNEYSNFTASIKAELVVQIPELVNTAKLSNMAIRALRSTKGSTAVLVGMTHIPYVTDVVNELKIHVSKDFNWNKVNITVN
;
A
#
# COMPACT_ATOMS: atom_id res chain seq x y z
N MET A 1 27.30 3.22 -3.96
CA MET A 1 28.11 2.05 -3.58
C MET A 1 27.15 0.91 -3.30
N THR A 2 27.39 -0.29 -3.84
CA THR A 2 26.57 -1.47 -3.57
C THR A 2 26.96 -2.06 -2.22
N LEU A 3 26.00 -2.29 -1.33
CA LEU A 3 26.21 -2.92 -0.04
C LEU A 3 26.42 -4.42 -0.20
N ASN A 4 27.52 -4.92 0.38
CA ASN A 4 27.81 -6.35 0.47
C ASN A 4 27.07 -6.95 1.68
N GLY A 5 26.82 -8.26 1.62
CA GLY A 5 26.19 -9.01 2.71
C GLY A 5 24.66 -9.12 2.59
N PHE A 6 24.08 -9.77 3.59
CA PHE A 6 22.67 -10.10 3.77
C PHE A 6 22.39 -10.25 5.27
N ALA A 7 21.13 -10.24 5.68
CA ALA A 7 20.72 -10.41 7.06
C ALA A 7 21.28 -11.71 7.67
N SER A 8 21.84 -11.64 8.87
CA SER A 8 22.36 -12.81 9.58
C SER A 8 21.64 -13.03 10.90
N ILE A 9 21.51 -14.29 11.33
CA ILE A 9 20.91 -14.66 12.62
C ILE A 9 21.67 -13.96 13.77
N ASN A 10 22.99 -13.91 13.68
CA ASN A 10 23.82 -13.28 14.71
C ASN A 10 23.59 -11.77 14.80
N ALA A 11 23.65 -11.05 13.68
CA ALA A 11 23.52 -9.59 13.68
C ALA A 11 22.09 -9.14 14.02
N THR A 12 21.07 -9.85 13.54
CA THR A 12 19.67 -9.58 13.91
C THR A 12 19.41 -9.83 15.40
N LYS A 13 20.05 -10.85 15.99
CA LYS A 13 20.03 -11.09 17.44
C LYS A 13 20.74 -10.01 18.25
N ILE A 14 21.94 -9.58 17.83
CA ILE A 14 22.65 -8.48 18.49
C ILE A 14 21.80 -7.19 18.46
N LEU A 15 21.11 -6.94 17.34
CA LEU A 15 20.21 -5.80 17.23
C LEU A 15 19.02 -5.91 18.21
N SER A 16 18.40 -7.08 18.34
CA SER A 16 17.29 -7.26 19.28
C SER A 16 17.74 -7.09 20.74
N GLU A 17 18.94 -7.55 21.07
CA GLU A 17 19.56 -7.34 22.40
C GLU A 17 19.89 -5.86 22.68
N LYS A 18 20.13 -5.05 21.65
CA LYS A 18 20.29 -3.60 21.77
C LYS A 18 18.97 -2.88 22.05
N TYR A 19 17.87 -3.37 21.48
CA TYR A 19 16.54 -2.76 21.61
C TYR A 19 15.58 -3.63 22.45
N LYS A 20 15.96 -3.87 23.71
CA LYS A 20 15.22 -4.74 24.65
C LYS A 20 13.80 -4.28 24.98
N GLU A 21 13.47 -3.02 24.69
CA GLU A 21 12.12 -2.49 24.88
C GLU A 21 11.14 -3.00 23.82
N PHE A 22 11.61 -3.61 22.73
CA PHE A 22 10.74 -4.19 21.70
C PHE A 22 10.70 -5.71 21.79
N SER A 23 9.59 -6.26 21.33
CA SER A 23 9.54 -7.68 20.97
C SER A 23 10.13 -7.88 19.57
N PHE A 24 10.86 -8.98 19.41
CA PHE A 24 11.35 -9.48 18.12
C PHE A 24 10.90 -10.92 17.94
N ASN A 25 10.51 -11.29 16.72
CA ASN A 25 10.07 -12.63 16.37
C ASN A 25 11.03 -13.26 15.35
N PRO A 26 11.27 -14.58 15.43
CA PRO A 26 11.93 -15.29 14.34
C PRO A 26 11.04 -15.24 13.09
N LEU A 27 11.63 -14.90 11.94
CA LEU A 27 10.96 -14.94 10.63
C LEU A 27 10.85 -16.39 10.14
N GLY A 28 9.99 -17.15 10.81
CA GLY A 28 9.78 -18.58 10.58
C GLY A 28 11.09 -19.38 10.59
N LYS A 29 11.21 -20.32 9.65
CA LYS A 29 12.36 -21.21 9.50
C LYS A 29 13.66 -20.52 9.06
N THR A 30 13.63 -19.23 8.72
CA THR A 30 14.86 -18.48 8.39
C THR A 30 15.73 -18.24 9.64
N GLY A 31 15.11 -18.19 10.83
CA GLY A 31 15.79 -17.88 12.08
C GLY A 31 16.22 -16.41 12.25
N LEU A 32 15.99 -15.55 11.26
CA LEU A 32 16.28 -14.11 11.35
C LEU A 32 15.33 -13.46 12.36
N LEU A 33 15.86 -12.69 13.31
CA LEU A 33 15.03 -11.97 14.27
C LEU A 33 14.60 -10.62 13.72
N ILE A 34 13.29 -10.37 13.68
CA ILE A 34 12.72 -9.12 13.18
C ILE A 34 11.80 -8.46 14.21
N SER A 35 11.77 -7.13 14.20
CA SER A 35 10.81 -6.36 14.99
C SER A 35 9.38 -6.71 14.61
N GLU A 36 8.44 -6.72 15.56
CA GLU A 36 7.03 -7.08 15.29
C GLU A 36 6.30 -6.11 14.35
N VAL A 37 6.93 -4.99 14.01
CA VAL A 37 6.50 -4.08 12.96
C VAL A 37 7.64 -3.93 11.97
N GLY A 38 7.30 -4.00 10.68
CA GLY A 38 8.19 -3.68 9.57
C GLY A 38 7.80 -2.38 8.89
N PHE A 39 8.75 -1.76 8.20
CA PHE A 39 8.54 -0.58 7.38
C PHE A 39 8.00 -0.99 5.99
N GLY A 40 6.74 -0.64 5.69
CA GLY A 40 6.11 -0.94 4.40
C GLY A 40 6.33 0.16 3.37
N GLY A 41 6.93 -0.17 2.23
CA GLY A 41 7.37 0.76 1.19
C GLY A 41 6.30 1.17 0.16
N TYR A 42 5.05 0.73 0.30
CA TYR A 42 4.02 0.93 -0.74
C TYR A 42 3.79 2.39 -1.18
N LYS A 43 3.96 3.36 -0.26
CA LYS A 43 3.67 4.79 -0.51
C LYS A 43 4.90 5.70 -0.40
N ILE A 44 6.10 5.12 -0.36
CA ILE A 44 7.32 5.93 -0.28
C ILE A 44 7.90 6.17 -1.67
N ASP A 45 8.58 7.30 -1.82
CA ASP A 45 9.12 7.76 -3.09
C ASP A 45 10.38 8.59 -2.79
N ILE A 46 11.44 8.36 -3.55
CA ILE A 46 12.73 9.04 -3.42
C ILE A 46 12.63 10.56 -3.48
N ARG A 47 11.63 11.10 -4.19
CA ARG A 47 11.42 12.54 -4.37
C ARG A 47 10.87 13.22 -3.11
N SER A 48 10.48 12.46 -2.09
CA SER A 48 9.94 12.99 -0.83
C SER A 48 10.99 12.95 0.29
N PRO A 49 11.48 14.12 0.76
CA PRO A 49 12.37 14.19 1.92
C PRO A 49 11.74 13.60 3.19
N LEU A 50 10.41 13.76 3.35
CA LEU A 50 9.68 13.21 4.51
C LEU A 50 9.75 11.68 4.56
N ASN A 51 9.62 11.02 3.40
CA ASN A 51 9.70 9.57 3.30
C ASN A 51 11.11 9.07 3.65
N ARG A 52 12.13 9.80 3.20
CA ARG A 52 13.54 9.55 3.50
C ARG A 52 13.81 9.62 5.01
N ASP A 53 13.37 10.70 5.63
CA ASP A 53 13.53 10.93 7.06
C ASP A 53 12.77 9.89 7.90
N ALA A 54 11.59 9.49 7.44
CA ALA A 54 10.81 8.43 8.08
C ALA A 54 11.55 7.08 8.07
N LEU A 55 12.06 6.65 6.90
CA LEU A 55 12.79 5.39 6.80
C LEU A 55 14.05 5.41 7.66
N LYS A 56 14.82 6.50 7.61
CA LYS A 56 16.01 6.68 8.45
C LYS A 56 15.66 6.62 9.93
N LYS A 57 14.61 7.33 10.35
CA LYS A 57 14.13 7.30 11.74
C LYS A 57 13.71 5.90 12.17
N ALA A 58 13.01 5.14 11.32
CA ALA A 58 12.54 3.80 11.65
C ALA A 58 13.71 2.85 11.92
N LEU A 59 14.67 2.80 11.00
CA LEU A 59 15.88 1.97 11.12
C LEU A 59 16.70 2.33 12.36
N LEU A 60 16.94 3.62 12.58
CA LEU A 60 17.70 4.11 13.74
C LEU A 60 16.92 3.98 15.06
N SER A 61 15.63 3.65 15.01
CA SER A 61 14.81 3.37 16.18
C SER A 61 14.61 1.86 16.40
N GLY A 62 15.36 1.00 15.70
CA GLY A 62 15.40 -0.46 15.93
C GLY A 62 14.42 -1.30 15.12
N ILE A 63 13.61 -0.68 14.25
CA ILE A 63 12.84 -1.42 13.24
C ILE A 63 13.82 -1.96 12.21
N ASN A 64 13.81 -3.27 11.97
CA ASN A 64 14.83 -3.91 11.12
C ASN A 64 14.27 -4.74 9.97
N LEU A 65 12.96 -4.73 9.76
CA LEU A 65 12.31 -5.29 8.58
C LEU A 65 11.88 -4.15 7.64
N ILE A 66 12.27 -4.24 6.37
CA ILE A 66 11.76 -3.39 5.29
C ILE A 66 11.08 -4.28 4.27
N ASP A 67 9.88 -3.87 3.86
CA ASP A 67 9.14 -4.49 2.77
C ASP A 67 8.91 -3.49 1.63
N THR A 68 9.15 -3.91 0.38
CA THR A 68 8.93 -3.09 -0.81
C THR A 68 8.52 -3.98 -2.00
N SER A 69 8.41 -3.43 -3.21
CA SER A 69 8.23 -4.18 -4.46
C SER A 69 8.80 -3.39 -5.63
N SER A 70 9.15 -4.07 -6.72
CA SER A 70 9.66 -3.47 -7.95
C SER A 70 8.70 -2.47 -8.59
N ASN A 71 7.38 -2.63 -8.39
CA ASN A 71 6.36 -1.74 -8.97
C ASN A 71 5.95 -0.59 -8.04
N TYR A 72 6.41 -0.54 -6.79
CA TYR A 72 6.01 0.51 -5.85
C TYR A 72 6.60 1.85 -6.28
N THR A 73 5.72 2.81 -6.57
CA THR A 73 6.08 4.14 -7.10
C THR A 73 7.02 4.08 -8.31
N ASP A 74 6.81 3.09 -9.19
CA ASP A 74 7.63 2.88 -10.39
C ASP A 74 9.12 2.61 -10.05
N GLY A 75 9.37 1.86 -8.97
CA GLY A 75 10.71 1.51 -8.49
C GLY A 75 11.34 2.54 -7.54
N ASN A 76 10.73 3.72 -7.37
CA ASN A 76 11.28 4.77 -6.50
C ASN A 76 11.36 4.38 -5.02
N SER A 77 10.51 3.47 -4.56
CA SER A 77 10.58 2.92 -3.19
C SER A 77 11.90 2.16 -2.96
N GLU A 78 12.29 1.30 -3.89
CA GLU A 78 13.56 0.56 -3.82
C GLU A 78 14.77 1.47 -3.89
N ILE A 79 14.73 2.49 -4.76
CA ILE A 79 15.80 3.50 -4.88
C ILE A 79 15.98 4.24 -3.56
N LEU A 80 14.88 4.70 -2.96
CA LEU A 80 14.91 5.38 -1.67
C LEU A 80 15.49 4.49 -0.57
N ILE A 81 15.05 3.23 -0.49
CA ILE A 81 15.56 2.27 0.48
C ILE A 81 17.06 2.04 0.30
N GLY A 82 17.52 1.85 -0.94
CA GLY A 82 18.93 1.64 -1.25
C GLY A 82 19.81 2.83 -0.87
N GLU A 83 19.32 4.06 -1.06
CA GLU A 83 20.02 5.27 -0.65
C GLU A 83 20.12 5.44 0.86
N VAL A 84 19.00 5.27 1.57
CA VAL A 84 18.98 5.40 3.04
C VAL A 84 19.82 4.31 3.70
N LEU A 85 19.71 3.05 3.25
CA LEU A 85 20.54 1.97 3.79
C LEU A 85 22.02 2.21 3.51
N SER A 86 22.38 2.62 2.29
CA SER A 86 23.78 2.92 1.95
C SER A 86 24.35 4.02 2.85
N GLU A 87 23.59 5.09 3.07
CA GLU A 87 24.01 6.18 3.96
C GLU A 87 24.23 5.70 5.41
N ILE A 88 23.25 5.01 5.99
CA ILE A 88 23.29 4.58 7.39
C ILE A 88 24.43 3.57 7.62
N VAL A 89 24.62 2.63 6.69
CA VAL A 89 25.68 1.62 6.77
C VAL A 89 27.06 2.25 6.60
N ASN A 90 27.25 3.13 5.62
CA ASN A 90 28.53 3.82 5.42
C ASN A 90 28.88 4.76 6.59
N ALA A 91 27.87 5.30 7.27
CA ALA A 91 28.05 6.07 8.50
C ALA A 91 28.27 5.20 9.75
N ASN A 92 28.37 3.87 9.63
CA ASN A 92 28.51 2.91 10.72
C ASN A 92 27.42 3.02 11.80
N LEU A 93 26.23 3.51 11.45
CA LEU A 93 25.10 3.65 12.38
C LEU A 93 24.33 2.33 12.54
N LEU A 94 24.40 1.45 11.54
CA LEU A 94 23.77 0.14 11.50
C LEU A 94 24.55 -0.76 10.53
N SER A 95 24.59 -2.07 10.75
CA SER A 95 25.20 -3.01 9.81
C SER A 95 24.15 -3.56 8.84
N ARG A 96 24.53 -3.79 7.57
CA ARG A 96 23.62 -4.35 6.54
C ARG A 96 23.03 -5.69 6.97
N ASP A 97 23.81 -6.52 7.66
CA ASP A 97 23.40 -7.85 8.11
C ASP A 97 22.45 -7.84 9.32
N SER A 98 22.16 -6.68 9.91
CA SER A 98 21.15 -6.54 10.96
C SER A 98 19.75 -6.19 10.42
N VAL A 99 19.62 -5.89 9.13
CA VAL A 99 18.37 -5.48 8.47
C VAL A 99 17.91 -6.56 7.50
N VAL A 100 16.62 -6.90 7.55
CA VAL A 100 15.94 -7.80 6.61
C VAL A 100 15.22 -6.97 5.56
N VAL A 101 15.57 -7.17 4.28
CA VAL A 101 14.94 -6.52 3.13
C VAL A 101 14.14 -7.53 2.32
N VAL A 102 12.85 -7.27 2.23
CA VAL A 102 11.88 -8.01 1.41
C VAL A 102 11.53 -7.18 0.19
N THR A 103 11.65 -7.76 -1.00
CA THR A 103 11.07 -7.18 -2.23
C THR A 103 10.25 -8.21 -2.98
N LYS A 104 9.53 -7.77 -4.00
CA LYS A 104 8.60 -8.60 -4.77
C LYS A 104 8.69 -8.29 -6.25
N GLY A 105 8.27 -9.26 -7.06
CA GLY A 105 8.06 -9.08 -8.48
C GLY A 105 6.89 -9.91 -9.01
N GLY A 106 6.32 -9.44 -10.11
CA GLY A 106 5.17 -10.07 -10.76
C GLY A 106 4.37 -9.10 -11.62
N CYS A 107 4.25 -7.85 -11.16
CA CYS A 107 3.45 -6.81 -11.80
C CYS A 107 4.30 -5.96 -12.77
N LEU A 108 3.79 -5.75 -13.99
CA LEU A 108 4.37 -4.85 -14.98
C LEU A 108 3.47 -3.62 -15.14
N GLN A 109 3.93 -2.50 -14.59
CA GLN A 109 3.31 -1.19 -14.61
C GLN A 109 4.41 -0.14 -14.77
N GLY A 110 4.08 1.06 -15.27
CA GLY A 110 5.07 2.12 -15.48
C GLY A 110 6.22 1.64 -16.38
N GLN A 111 7.47 1.87 -15.97
CA GLN A 111 8.66 1.48 -16.73
C GLN A 111 8.73 0.00 -17.06
N ASN A 112 8.22 -0.88 -16.19
CA ASN A 112 8.16 -2.32 -16.48
C ASN A 112 7.14 -2.64 -17.59
N TYR A 113 6.04 -1.87 -17.68
CA TYR A 113 5.07 -2.01 -18.76
C TYR A 113 5.65 -1.48 -20.08
N ASP A 114 6.33 -0.33 -20.03
CA ASP A 114 6.99 0.27 -21.19
C ASP A 114 8.05 -0.68 -21.77
N LEU A 115 8.92 -1.25 -20.92
CA LEU A 115 9.88 -2.29 -21.31
C LEU A 115 9.21 -3.50 -21.97
N SER A 116 8.04 -3.92 -21.46
CA SER A 116 7.30 -5.03 -22.04
C SER A 116 6.75 -4.67 -23.43
N GLN A 117 6.36 -3.41 -23.67
CA GLN A 117 5.94 -2.96 -24.99
C GLN A 117 7.12 -2.92 -25.97
N GLU A 118 8.26 -2.36 -25.56
CA GLU A 118 9.50 -2.36 -26.36
C GLU A 118 9.89 -3.78 -26.79
N ARG A 119 9.90 -4.72 -25.84
CA ARG A 119 10.19 -6.13 -26.12
C ARG A 119 9.20 -6.78 -27.08
N LYS A 120 7.93 -6.39 -27.06
CA LYS A 120 6.92 -6.89 -28.01
C LYS A 120 7.19 -6.34 -29.41
N GLU A 121 7.53 -5.05 -29.52
CA GLU A 121 7.89 -4.40 -30.78
C GLU A 121 9.15 -5.02 -31.39
N GLU A 122 10.11 -5.41 -30.56
CA GLU A 122 11.33 -6.13 -30.96
C GLU A 122 11.11 -7.63 -31.25
N GLY A 123 9.88 -8.15 -31.10
CA GLY A 123 9.56 -9.55 -31.36
C GLY A 123 10.04 -10.55 -30.30
N SER A 124 10.38 -10.06 -29.09
CA SER A 124 10.87 -10.87 -27.97
C SER A 124 10.06 -10.65 -26.67
N PRO A 125 8.73 -10.84 -26.69
CA PRO A 125 7.90 -10.64 -25.50
C PRO A 125 8.28 -11.62 -24.38
N PHE A 126 8.10 -11.21 -23.12
CA PHE A 126 8.25 -12.13 -22.00
C PHE A 126 7.30 -13.33 -22.14
N LEU A 127 7.82 -14.53 -21.93
CA LEU A 127 7.05 -15.76 -21.99
C LEU A 127 5.95 -15.79 -20.92
N GLU A 128 4.80 -16.38 -21.27
CA GLU A 128 3.63 -16.55 -20.39
C GLU A 128 3.04 -15.24 -19.81
N LEU A 129 3.44 -14.08 -20.32
CA LEU A 129 2.89 -12.78 -19.96
C LEU A 129 1.36 -12.74 -20.17
N VAL A 130 0.63 -12.13 -19.25
CA VAL A 130 -0.81 -11.90 -19.39
C VAL A 130 -1.16 -10.43 -19.22
N GLU A 131 -2.02 -9.90 -20.09
CA GLU A 131 -2.52 -8.52 -19.99
C GLU A 131 -3.74 -8.49 -19.08
N ILE A 132 -3.65 -7.74 -17.97
CA ILE A 132 -4.75 -7.57 -17.01
C ILE A 132 -5.69 -6.46 -17.48
N LYS A 133 -5.12 -5.35 -17.92
CA LYS A 133 -5.79 -4.21 -18.56
C LYS A 133 -4.71 -3.34 -19.25
N LYS A 134 -5.13 -2.39 -20.08
CA LYS A 134 -4.22 -1.40 -20.66
C LYS A 134 -3.36 -0.73 -19.57
N GLY A 135 -2.04 -0.71 -19.77
CA GLY A 135 -1.07 -0.19 -18.80
C GLY A 135 -0.76 -1.11 -17.61
N PHE A 136 -1.26 -2.35 -17.60
CA PHE A 136 -0.95 -3.33 -16.56
C PHE A 136 -0.93 -4.78 -17.07
N GLU A 137 0.26 -5.39 -17.02
CA GLU A 137 0.50 -6.79 -17.35
C GLU A 137 1.04 -7.56 -16.14
N TYR A 138 1.00 -8.88 -16.20
CA TYR A 138 1.42 -9.78 -15.14
C TYR A 138 2.29 -10.92 -15.66
N CYS A 139 3.41 -11.18 -15.01
CA CYS A 139 4.32 -12.27 -15.35
C CYS A 139 5.11 -12.78 -14.14
N ILE A 140 5.25 -14.10 -14.01
CA ILE A 140 6.14 -14.77 -13.05
C ILE A 140 7.01 -15.82 -13.75
N HIS A 141 7.22 -15.67 -15.06
CA HIS A 141 8.09 -16.54 -15.80
C HIS A 141 9.56 -16.34 -15.33
N PRO A 142 10.39 -17.39 -15.26
CA PRO A 142 11.79 -17.31 -14.87
C PRO A 142 12.59 -16.16 -15.51
N GLU A 143 12.41 -15.93 -16.81
CA GLU A 143 13.08 -14.84 -17.54
C GLU A 143 12.71 -13.45 -16.99
N PHE A 144 11.43 -13.22 -16.67
CA PHE A 144 11.00 -11.96 -16.08
C PHE A 144 11.48 -11.85 -14.62
N ILE A 145 11.43 -12.95 -13.85
CA ILE A 145 11.94 -12.98 -12.48
C ILE A 145 13.44 -12.63 -12.45
N GLU A 146 14.22 -13.15 -13.39
CA GLU A 146 15.65 -12.84 -13.53
C GLU A 146 15.91 -11.35 -13.70
N ASP A 147 15.20 -10.73 -14.64
CA ASP A 147 15.28 -9.30 -14.93
C ASP A 147 14.89 -8.48 -13.69
N GLN A 148 13.80 -8.84 -13.04
CA GLN A 148 13.30 -8.12 -11.86
C GLN A 148 14.23 -8.26 -10.65
N ILE A 149 14.80 -9.44 -10.38
CA ILE A 149 15.79 -9.60 -9.31
C ILE A 149 17.02 -8.73 -9.59
N LYS A 150 17.53 -8.74 -10.82
CA LYS A 150 18.69 -7.91 -11.21
C LYS A 150 18.41 -6.42 -10.97
N ARG A 151 17.30 -5.90 -11.49
CA ARG A 151 16.93 -4.48 -11.35
C ARG A 151 16.64 -4.08 -9.91
N SER A 152 16.04 -4.98 -9.12
CA SER A 152 15.77 -4.72 -7.70
C SER A 152 17.07 -4.64 -6.91
N LEU A 153 18.04 -5.53 -7.16
CA LEU A 153 19.38 -5.45 -6.57
C LEU A 153 20.08 -4.13 -6.92
N ASP A 154 19.97 -3.69 -8.17
CA ASP A 154 20.56 -2.42 -8.63
C ASP A 154 19.93 -1.21 -7.91
N ARG A 155 18.59 -1.13 -7.87
CA ARG A 155 17.86 -0.03 -7.20
C ARG A 155 18.09 -0.01 -5.69
N LEU A 156 18.02 -1.18 -5.04
CA LEU A 156 18.29 -1.32 -3.60
C LEU A 156 19.78 -1.17 -3.27
N LYS A 157 20.66 -1.16 -4.27
CA LYS A 157 22.12 -1.14 -4.11
C LYS A 157 22.60 -2.28 -3.22
N LEU A 158 22.06 -3.49 -3.42
CA LEU A 158 22.41 -4.69 -2.64
C LEU A 158 23.07 -5.74 -3.50
N LYS A 159 23.96 -6.55 -2.91
CA LYS A 159 24.44 -7.80 -3.54
C LYS A 159 23.48 -8.97 -3.37
N SER A 160 22.63 -8.93 -2.34
CA SER A 160 21.69 -10.00 -2.03
C SER A 160 20.42 -9.45 -1.38
N ILE A 161 19.28 -9.99 -1.80
CA ILE A 161 17.95 -9.75 -1.21
C ILE A 161 17.70 -10.83 -0.14
N ASP A 162 17.20 -10.44 1.03
CA ASP A 162 16.97 -11.40 2.11
C ASP A 162 15.76 -12.28 1.82
N VAL A 163 14.67 -11.69 1.32
CA VAL A 163 13.47 -12.43 0.91
C VAL A 163 12.90 -11.85 -0.39
N TYR A 164 12.69 -12.69 -1.40
CA TYR A 164 12.02 -12.32 -2.64
C TYR A 164 10.63 -12.97 -2.73
N LEU A 165 9.57 -12.18 -2.88
CA LEU A 165 8.20 -12.71 -2.97
C LEU A 165 7.70 -12.67 -4.42
N LEU A 166 7.01 -13.74 -4.86
CA LEU A 166 6.13 -13.63 -6.02
C LEU A 166 4.90 -12.83 -5.60
N GLN A 167 4.60 -11.76 -6.33
CA GLN A 167 3.54 -10.82 -5.99
C GLN A 167 2.23 -11.20 -6.67
N GLU A 168 1.21 -11.52 -5.88
CA GLU A 168 -0.19 -11.67 -6.30
C GLU A 168 -0.43 -12.64 -7.49
N PRO A 169 -0.04 -13.93 -7.38
CA PRO A 169 -0.29 -14.94 -8.42
C PRO A 169 -1.77 -15.09 -8.81
N GLU A 170 -2.70 -14.66 -7.95
CA GLU A 170 -4.11 -14.59 -8.29
C GLU A 170 -4.45 -13.67 -9.49
N TYR A 171 -3.54 -12.78 -9.93
CA TYR A 171 -3.74 -12.01 -11.17
C TYR A 171 -3.86 -12.91 -12.41
N TYR A 172 -3.10 -14.01 -12.46
CA TYR A 172 -3.28 -14.99 -13.52
C TYR A 172 -4.68 -15.61 -13.49
N LEU A 173 -5.20 -15.93 -12.30
CA LEU A 173 -6.56 -16.47 -12.14
C LEU A 173 -7.62 -15.45 -12.55
N LYS A 174 -7.45 -14.16 -12.20
CA LYS A 174 -8.34 -13.07 -12.67
C LYS A 174 -8.37 -13.00 -14.20
N TRP A 175 -7.20 -13.04 -14.84
CA TRP A 175 -7.10 -13.09 -16.29
C TRP A 175 -7.79 -14.33 -16.88
N ALA A 176 -7.55 -15.51 -16.31
CA ALA A 176 -8.12 -16.77 -16.79
C ALA A 176 -9.65 -16.78 -16.70
N LYS A 177 -10.22 -16.24 -15.60
CA LYS A 177 -11.67 -16.08 -15.45
C LYS A 177 -12.24 -15.13 -16.51
N ASN A 178 -11.57 -14.01 -16.79
CA ASN A 178 -11.98 -13.08 -17.86
C ASN A 178 -11.87 -13.70 -19.26
N LYS A 179 -11.05 -14.74 -19.44
CA LYS A 179 -10.96 -15.55 -20.66
C LYS A 179 -11.89 -16.77 -20.64
N ASN A 180 -12.83 -16.84 -19.71
CA ASN A 180 -13.78 -17.94 -19.54
C ASN A 180 -13.11 -19.32 -19.40
N THR A 181 -11.90 -19.38 -18.85
CA THR A 181 -11.26 -20.66 -18.50
C THR A 181 -11.93 -21.25 -17.27
N ASP A 182 -12.17 -22.56 -17.24
CA ASP A 182 -12.74 -23.21 -16.06
C ASP A 182 -11.77 -23.16 -14.86
N LYS A 183 -12.34 -23.26 -13.64
CA LYS A 183 -11.61 -23.07 -12.38
C LYS A 183 -10.47 -24.08 -12.21
N GLU A 184 -10.67 -25.34 -12.57
CA GLU A 184 -9.68 -26.41 -12.35
C GLU A 184 -8.49 -26.26 -13.29
N THR A 185 -8.75 -26.02 -14.58
CA THR A 185 -7.71 -25.75 -15.58
C THR A 185 -6.91 -24.51 -15.22
N ALA A 186 -7.59 -23.43 -14.82
CA ALA A 186 -6.92 -22.19 -14.43
C ALA A 186 -6.02 -22.39 -13.19
N ARG A 187 -6.52 -23.10 -12.17
CA ARG A 187 -5.72 -23.43 -10.98
C ARG A 187 -4.52 -24.30 -11.33
N SER A 188 -4.71 -25.35 -12.13
CA SER A 188 -3.64 -26.24 -12.57
C SER A 188 -2.51 -25.47 -13.26
N LYS A 189 -2.86 -24.59 -14.22
CA LYS A 189 -1.88 -23.73 -14.90
C LYS A 189 -1.24 -22.73 -13.96
N CYS A 190 -1.99 -22.11 -13.05
CA CYS A 190 -1.46 -21.17 -12.06
C CYS A 190 -0.36 -21.84 -11.22
N TYR A 191 -0.64 -23.02 -10.64
CA TYR A 191 0.32 -23.74 -9.83
C TYR A 191 1.50 -24.28 -10.63
N ALA A 192 1.33 -24.65 -11.90
CA ALA A 192 2.43 -25.03 -12.78
C ALA A 192 3.39 -23.84 -13.01
N ARG A 193 2.85 -22.64 -13.23
CA ARG A 193 3.65 -21.40 -13.35
C ARG A 193 4.41 -21.09 -12.07
N ILE A 194 3.76 -21.25 -10.91
CA ILE A 194 4.40 -21.06 -9.61
C ILE A 194 5.51 -22.09 -9.38
N LYS A 195 5.30 -23.36 -9.72
CA LYS A 195 6.33 -24.42 -9.63
C LYS A 195 7.57 -24.05 -10.44
N LYS A 196 7.39 -23.64 -11.70
CA LYS A 196 8.47 -23.17 -12.57
C LYS A 196 9.21 -21.96 -12.00
N ALA A 197 8.48 -21.03 -11.38
CA ALA A 197 9.07 -19.89 -10.68
C ALA A 197 9.88 -20.33 -9.45
N PHE A 198 9.36 -21.24 -8.62
CA PHE A 198 10.06 -21.76 -7.44
C PHE A 198 11.35 -22.50 -7.82
N GLU A 199 11.31 -23.35 -8.84
CA GLU A 199 12.50 -24.04 -9.37
C GLU A 199 13.59 -23.05 -9.81
N TYR A 200 13.18 -21.92 -10.39
CA TYR A 200 14.12 -20.85 -10.75
C TYR A 200 14.64 -20.09 -9.52
N LEU A 201 13.77 -19.77 -8.56
CA LEU A 201 14.16 -19.08 -7.33
C LEU A 201 15.16 -19.89 -6.48
N GLU A 202 15.07 -21.22 -6.48
CA GLU A 202 16.11 -22.07 -5.87
C GLU A 202 17.48 -21.87 -6.52
N LYS A 203 17.55 -21.69 -7.84
CA LYS A 203 18.81 -21.35 -8.53
C LYS A 203 19.31 -19.97 -8.12
N GLU A 204 18.41 -19.02 -7.88
CA GLU A 204 18.76 -17.68 -7.41
C GLU A 204 19.30 -17.66 -5.98
N VAL A 205 18.80 -18.57 -5.14
CA VAL A 205 19.39 -18.83 -3.81
C VAL A 205 20.80 -19.41 -3.95
N GLN A 206 21.01 -20.39 -4.84
CA GLN A 206 22.34 -20.97 -5.08
C GLN A 206 23.34 -19.93 -5.62
N LYS A 207 22.89 -19.01 -6.49
CA LYS A 207 23.69 -17.87 -6.96
C LYS A 207 23.94 -16.82 -5.86
N GLY A 208 23.25 -16.91 -4.73
CA GLY A 208 23.36 -15.96 -3.61
C GLY A 208 22.71 -14.59 -3.86
N ARG A 209 21.97 -14.42 -4.97
CA ARG A 209 21.26 -13.15 -5.27
C ARG A 209 20.05 -12.93 -4.37
N ILE A 210 19.44 -14.02 -3.90
CA ILE A 210 18.40 -14.01 -2.86
C ILE A 210 18.76 -15.04 -1.77
N LYS A 211 18.19 -14.92 -0.56
CA LYS A 211 18.41 -15.90 0.53
C LYS A 211 17.22 -16.81 0.76
N TYR A 212 16.03 -16.24 0.73
CA TYR A 212 14.77 -16.95 0.84
C TYR A 212 13.77 -16.41 -0.19
N TYR A 213 12.70 -17.17 -0.40
CA TYR A 213 11.60 -16.69 -1.22
C TYR A 213 10.24 -17.04 -0.61
N GLY A 214 9.21 -16.44 -1.19
CA GLY A 214 7.87 -16.51 -0.66
C GLY A 214 6.80 -16.06 -1.65
N ILE A 215 5.58 -15.89 -1.16
CA ILE A 215 4.46 -15.36 -1.94
C ILE A 215 3.72 -14.30 -1.13
N SER A 216 3.42 -13.18 -1.78
CA SER A 216 2.45 -12.19 -1.30
C SER A 216 1.14 -12.43 -2.02
N SER A 217 0.04 -12.71 -1.31
CA SER A 217 -1.28 -12.91 -1.93
C SER A 217 -2.39 -12.27 -1.11
N ASN A 218 -3.31 -11.60 -1.79
CA ASN A 218 -4.52 -11.06 -1.20
C ASN A 218 -5.62 -12.11 -1.01
N THR A 219 -5.46 -13.32 -1.58
CA THR A 219 -6.50 -14.36 -1.60
C THR A 219 -6.13 -15.60 -0.80
N PHE A 220 -5.03 -15.58 -0.03
CA PHE A 220 -4.69 -16.68 0.88
C PHE A 220 -5.78 -17.00 1.90
N SER A 221 -6.56 -16.01 2.29
CA SER A 221 -7.65 -16.15 3.28
C SER A 221 -9.03 -16.30 2.64
N SER A 222 -9.11 -16.34 1.30
CA SER A 222 -10.39 -16.52 0.60
C SER A 222 -10.97 -17.92 0.82
N ASP A 223 -12.24 -18.08 0.47
CA ASP A 223 -12.91 -19.39 0.50
C ASP A 223 -12.24 -20.38 -0.47
N PRO A 224 -12.03 -21.66 -0.10
CA PRO A 224 -11.42 -22.66 -0.97
C PRO A 224 -12.10 -22.87 -2.33
N ASP A 225 -13.39 -22.54 -2.45
CA ASP A 225 -14.16 -22.66 -3.69
C ASP A 225 -14.07 -21.43 -4.58
N GLU A 226 -13.60 -20.29 -4.06
CA GLU A 226 -13.44 -19.06 -4.82
C GLU A 226 -12.44 -19.22 -5.96
N TYR A 227 -12.77 -18.67 -7.12
CA TYR A 227 -11.97 -18.85 -8.34
C TYR A 227 -10.51 -18.39 -8.13
N TYR A 228 -10.31 -17.32 -7.36
CA TYR A 228 -9.02 -16.66 -7.16
C TYR A 228 -8.24 -17.17 -5.94
N PHE A 229 -8.72 -18.17 -5.22
CA PHE A 229 -8.06 -18.71 -4.04
C PHE A 229 -6.70 -19.33 -4.37
N ILE A 230 -5.67 -18.92 -3.61
CA ILE A 230 -4.34 -19.51 -3.62
C ILE A 230 -4.17 -20.30 -2.32
N SER A 231 -3.94 -21.61 -2.41
CA SER A 231 -3.80 -22.50 -1.26
C SER A 231 -2.35 -22.52 -0.78
N LEU A 232 -2.11 -22.12 0.47
CA LEU A 232 -0.79 -22.20 1.09
C LEU A 232 -0.29 -23.64 1.15
N GLU A 233 -1.16 -24.60 1.48
CA GLU A 233 -0.80 -26.01 1.52
C GLU A 233 -0.30 -26.52 0.16
N ARG A 234 -0.98 -26.14 -0.93
CA ARG A 234 -0.54 -26.51 -2.28
C ARG A 234 0.84 -25.92 -2.61
N LEU A 235 1.11 -24.69 -2.19
CA LEU A 235 2.43 -24.06 -2.37
C LEU A 235 3.54 -24.79 -1.60
N ILE A 236 3.27 -25.19 -0.36
CA ILE A 236 4.21 -25.97 0.46
C ILE A 236 4.49 -27.32 -0.20
N ASN A 237 3.47 -27.99 -0.71
CA ASN A 237 3.64 -29.27 -1.42
C ASN A 237 4.51 -29.09 -2.68
N ILE A 238 4.26 -28.04 -3.48
CA ILE A 238 5.11 -27.72 -4.64
C ILE A 238 6.57 -27.48 -4.23
N ALA A 239 6.80 -26.71 -3.16
CA ALA A 239 8.16 -26.45 -2.67
C ALA A 239 8.86 -27.75 -2.22
N ASN A 240 8.15 -28.64 -1.53
CA ASN A 240 8.68 -29.93 -1.06
C ASN A 240 8.92 -30.93 -2.21
N GLU A 241 8.10 -30.90 -3.26
CA GLU A 241 8.32 -31.67 -4.49
C GLU A 241 9.64 -31.27 -5.18
N ILE A 242 10.01 -29.99 -5.11
CA ILE A 242 11.27 -29.47 -5.69
C ILE A 242 12.46 -29.90 -4.82
N SER A 243 12.37 -29.69 -3.51
CA SER A 243 13.40 -30.11 -2.55
C SER A 243 12.85 -30.15 -1.13
N PRO A 244 13.19 -31.16 -0.31
CA PRO A 244 12.86 -31.13 1.13
C PRO A 244 13.62 -30.05 1.90
N PHE A 245 14.70 -29.51 1.32
CA PHE A 245 15.50 -28.40 1.87
C PHE A 245 15.24 -27.08 1.13
N ASN A 246 14.04 -26.90 0.58
CA ASN A 246 13.66 -25.69 -0.15
C ASN A 246 13.70 -24.41 0.73
N HIS A 247 13.84 -23.27 0.06
CA HIS A 247 13.94 -21.94 0.66
C HIS A 247 12.62 -21.15 0.66
N PHE A 248 11.50 -21.79 0.29
CA PHE A 248 10.16 -21.20 0.45
C PHE A 248 9.84 -21.01 1.93
N SER A 249 9.84 -19.77 2.41
CA SER A 249 9.90 -19.49 3.86
C SER A 249 8.96 -18.39 4.35
N VAL A 250 8.46 -17.52 3.49
CA VAL A 250 7.69 -16.32 3.91
C VAL A 250 6.41 -16.20 3.11
N ILE A 251 5.33 -15.82 3.79
CA ILE A 251 4.06 -15.44 3.17
C ILE A 251 3.68 -14.04 3.62
N GLU A 252 3.09 -13.28 2.71
CA GLU A 252 2.52 -11.97 2.99
C GLU A 252 1.05 -11.94 2.59
N PHE A 253 0.20 -11.42 3.47
CA PHE A 253 -1.23 -11.25 3.18
C PHE A 253 -1.90 -10.17 4.02
N PRO A 254 -3.07 -9.70 3.57
CA PRO A 254 -3.89 -8.77 4.32
C PRO A 254 -4.47 -9.39 5.59
N LEU A 255 -4.31 -8.70 6.71
CA LEU A 255 -5.06 -8.96 7.95
C LEU A 255 -5.21 -7.63 8.69
N ASN A 256 -6.42 -7.32 9.12
CA ASN A 256 -6.73 -6.12 9.90
C ASN A 256 -8.02 -6.32 10.70
N LEU A 257 -8.47 -5.29 11.41
CA LEU A 257 -9.66 -5.37 12.27
C LEU A 257 -10.96 -5.72 11.54
N ILE A 258 -11.00 -5.58 10.20
CA ILE A 258 -12.16 -5.86 9.36
C ILE A 258 -11.93 -7.15 8.55
N GLU A 259 -10.83 -7.24 7.81
CA GLU A 259 -10.44 -8.43 7.03
C GLU A 259 -9.78 -9.48 7.94
N LYS A 260 -10.60 -10.28 8.64
CA LYS A 260 -10.18 -11.22 9.70
C LYS A 260 -10.02 -12.68 9.26
N ASP A 261 -10.31 -12.97 7.98
CA ASP A 261 -10.43 -14.33 7.48
C ASP A 261 -9.16 -15.18 7.67
N ALA A 262 -7.97 -14.58 7.67
CA ALA A 262 -6.72 -15.31 7.91
C ALA A 262 -6.68 -16.05 9.25
N VAL A 263 -7.44 -15.57 10.24
CA VAL A 263 -7.47 -16.08 11.62
C VAL A 263 -8.75 -16.84 11.94
N LEU A 264 -9.86 -16.52 11.25
CA LEU A 264 -11.18 -17.07 11.57
C LEU A 264 -11.64 -18.11 10.54
N LYS A 265 -11.27 -17.96 9.27
CA LYS A 265 -11.75 -18.83 8.20
C LYS A 265 -10.90 -20.09 8.11
N ARG A 266 -11.56 -21.23 8.19
CA ARG A 266 -10.98 -22.56 8.06
C ARG A 266 -10.92 -22.91 6.57
N ASN A 267 -9.80 -22.57 5.92
CA ASN A 267 -9.66 -22.66 4.47
C ASN A 267 -8.47 -23.51 3.98
N GLN A 268 -7.78 -24.18 4.90
CA GLN A 268 -6.73 -25.16 4.58
C GLN A 268 -7.21 -26.57 4.95
N SER A 269 -6.52 -27.62 4.48
CA SER A 269 -6.87 -28.99 4.85
C SER A 269 -6.77 -29.21 6.36
N ASN A 270 -7.39 -30.29 6.85
CA ASN A 270 -7.49 -30.62 8.28
C ASN A 270 -8.18 -29.53 9.11
N ASN A 271 -9.07 -28.74 8.48
CA ASN A 271 -9.84 -27.69 9.14
C ASN A 271 -8.95 -26.66 9.85
N MET A 272 -7.83 -26.28 9.23
CA MET A 272 -6.93 -25.23 9.73
C MET A 272 -7.24 -23.88 9.05
N THR A 273 -6.99 -22.81 9.79
CA THR A 273 -6.89 -21.46 9.26
C THR A 273 -5.54 -21.28 8.55
N LEU A 274 -5.42 -20.20 7.76
CA LEU A 274 -4.16 -19.84 7.12
C LEU A 274 -3.03 -19.68 8.15
N LEU A 275 -3.28 -18.97 9.26
CA LEU A 275 -2.27 -18.71 10.29
C LEU A 275 -1.83 -19.97 11.04
N GLU A 276 -2.76 -20.86 11.39
CA GLU A 276 -2.41 -22.13 12.04
C GLU A 276 -1.55 -23.01 11.12
N LEU A 277 -1.87 -23.08 9.83
CA LEU A 277 -1.03 -23.82 8.88
C LEU A 277 0.36 -23.20 8.76
N ALA A 278 0.45 -21.87 8.67
CA ALA A 278 1.72 -21.16 8.60
C ALA A 278 2.58 -21.40 9.86
N GLU A 279 1.98 -21.34 11.05
CA GLU A 279 2.64 -21.64 12.32
C GLU A 279 3.13 -23.09 12.37
N ASN A 280 2.27 -24.06 12.04
CA ASN A 280 2.62 -25.50 12.02
C ASN A 280 3.77 -25.83 11.07
N LYS A 281 3.96 -25.02 10.03
CA LYS A 281 5.02 -25.18 9.02
C LYS A 281 6.20 -24.25 9.26
N ASN A 282 6.21 -23.51 10.38
CA ASN A 282 7.23 -22.54 10.75
C ASN A 282 7.52 -21.53 9.63
N MET A 283 6.45 -20.99 9.02
CA MET A 283 6.54 -19.96 7.99
C MET A 283 6.67 -18.57 8.62
N GLY A 284 7.45 -17.68 7.99
CA GLY A 284 7.42 -16.26 8.30
C GLY A 284 6.12 -15.63 7.78
N VAL A 285 5.43 -14.88 8.63
CA VAL A 285 4.14 -14.26 8.31
C VAL A 285 4.26 -12.74 8.38
N LEU A 286 4.10 -12.10 7.22
CA LEU A 286 4.07 -10.65 7.09
C LEU A 286 2.63 -10.18 6.85
N ILE A 287 2.13 -9.33 7.74
CA ILE A 287 0.78 -8.78 7.62
C ILE A 287 0.82 -7.48 6.84
N SER A 288 0.17 -7.45 5.69
CA SER A 288 -0.02 -6.25 4.89
C SER A 288 -1.39 -5.60 5.17
N ARG A 289 -1.55 -4.36 4.70
CA ARG A 289 -2.78 -3.56 4.85
C ARG A 289 -3.33 -3.49 6.30
N PRO A 290 -2.50 -3.32 7.35
CA PRO A 290 -2.99 -3.32 8.73
C PRO A 290 -3.99 -2.19 9.03
N LEU A 291 -3.90 -1.09 8.27
CA LEU A 291 -4.71 0.10 8.46
C LEU A 291 -5.53 0.51 7.22
N ASN A 292 -5.53 -0.29 6.16
CA ASN A 292 -6.23 0.01 4.89
C ASN A 292 -7.08 -1.19 4.49
N ALA A 293 -8.16 -1.38 5.22
CA ALA A 293 -9.08 -2.48 5.05
C ALA A 293 -9.91 -2.36 3.77
N LYS A 294 -10.26 -3.50 3.17
CA LYS A 294 -11.28 -3.58 2.12
C LYS A 294 -12.55 -4.18 2.70
N PHE A 295 -13.68 -3.53 2.45
CA PHE A 295 -15.00 -4.00 2.87
C PHE A 295 -16.03 -3.61 1.82
N ASN A 296 -16.81 -4.56 1.31
CA ASN A 296 -17.84 -4.33 0.29
C ASN A 296 -17.38 -3.42 -0.88
N ASN A 297 -16.21 -3.71 -1.46
CA ASN A 297 -15.54 -2.93 -2.52
C ASN A 297 -15.10 -1.50 -2.14
N LYS A 298 -15.28 -1.08 -0.87
CA LYS A 298 -14.79 0.21 -0.35
C LYS A 298 -13.47 0.04 0.41
N LEU A 299 -12.70 1.14 0.47
CA LEU A 299 -11.48 1.22 1.26
C LEU A 299 -11.78 1.89 2.59
N ILE A 300 -11.43 1.24 3.69
CA ILE A 300 -11.57 1.76 5.05
C ILE A 300 -10.20 1.94 5.66
N LYS A 301 -9.85 3.18 5.99
CA LYS A 301 -8.65 3.53 6.71
C LYS A 301 -8.89 3.50 8.22
N LEU A 302 -8.26 2.56 8.92
CA LEU A 302 -8.32 2.41 10.38
C LEU A 302 -7.40 3.42 11.10
N ALA A 303 -7.43 4.68 10.67
CA ALA A 303 -6.64 5.76 11.24
C ALA A 303 -7.39 7.08 11.10
N LYS A 304 -7.42 7.86 12.18
CA LYS A 304 -8.08 9.16 12.25
C LYS A 304 -7.39 10.16 11.30
N PRO A 305 -8.13 10.85 10.41
CA PRO A 305 -7.59 11.97 9.64
C PRO A 305 -7.15 13.13 10.54
N ILE A 306 -6.23 13.95 10.04
CA ILE A 306 -5.88 15.23 10.69
C ILE A 306 -6.83 16.28 10.14
N VAL A 307 -7.68 16.86 10.99
CA VAL A 307 -8.62 17.92 10.63
C VAL A 307 -8.22 19.19 11.39
N PRO A 308 -7.62 20.19 10.73
CA PRO A 308 -7.14 21.41 11.39
C PRO A 308 -8.28 22.24 12.00
N ALA A 309 -9.39 22.36 11.27
CA ALA A 309 -10.61 23.05 11.69
C ALA A 309 -11.82 22.41 10.99
N VAL A 310 -12.92 22.25 11.71
CA VAL A 310 -14.15 21.64 11.18
C VAL A 310 -15.09 22.76 10.72
N PRO A 311 -15.37 22.88 9.41
CA PRO A 311 -16.35 23.85 8.93
C PRO A 311 -17.77 23.33 9.15
N THR A 312 -18.71 24.25 9.43
CA THR A 312 -20.13 23.91 9.44
C THR A 312 -20.71 23.89 8.03
N LYS A 313 -21.86 23.24 7.85
CA LYS A 313 -22.57 23.22 6.55
C LYS A 313 -22.92 24.63 6.08
N GLU A 314 -23.27 25.52 7.01
CA GLU A 314 -23.60 26.92 6.74
C GLU A 314 -22.41 27.69 6.17
N ILE A 315 -21.19 27.44 6.68
CA ILE A 315 -19.96 28.08 6.16
C ILE A 315 -19.71 27.66 4.71
N ILE A 316 -19.88 26.37 4.41
CA ILE A 316 -19.70 25.84 3.05
C ILE A 316 -20.75 26.41 2.10
N ASN A 317 -22.03 26.37 2.50
CA ASN A 317 -23.13 26.89 1.69
C ASN A 317 -23.00 28.41 1.46
N THR A 318 -22.53 29.16 2.46
CA THR A 318 -22.25 30.61 2.30
C THR A 318 -21.13 30.85 1.29
N GLU A 319 -20.05 30.05 1.29
CA GLU A 319 -19.00 30.20 0.29
C GLU A 319 -19.47 29.79 -1.12
N LEU A 320 -20.33 28.77 -1.25
CA LEU A 320 -20.98 28.41 -2.51
C LEU A 320 -21.83 29.56 -3.07
N GLU A 321 -22.65 30.21 -2.26
CA GLU A 321 -23.45 31.37 -2.68
C GLU A 321 -22.56 32.56 -3.08
N ASN A 322 -21.46 32.80 -2.35
CA ASN A 322 -20.50 33.83 -2.75
C ASN A 322 -19.83 33.52 -4.10
N ILE A 323 -19.55 32.24 -4.38
CA ILE A 323 -19.03 31.79 -5.68
C ILE A 323 -20.10 31.96 -6.76
N HIS A 324 -21.37 31.63 -6.51
CA HIS A 324 -22.47 31.83 -7.45
C HIS A 324 -22.59 33.27 -7.94
N ILE A 325 -22.56 34.21 -7.00
CA ILE A 325 -22.62 35.65 -7.31
C ILE A 325 -21.45 36.03 -8.22
N LEU A 326 -20.24 35.57 -7.88
CA LEU A 326 -19.04 35.88 -8.65
C LEU A 326 -19.03 35.22 -10.04
N GLU A 327 -19.43 33.96 -10.15
CA GLU A 327 -19.59 33.25 -11.42
C GLU A 327 -20.61 33.96 -12.33
N LYS A 328 -21.74 34.41 -11.77
CA LYS A 328 -22.73 35.23 -12.50
C LYS A 328 -22.15 36.56 -12.99
N THR A 329 -21.40 37.27 -12.14
CA THR A 329 -20.74 38.52 -12.54
C THR A 329 -19.74 38.29 -13.67
N ILE A 330 -18.88 37.27 -13.54
CA ILE A 330 -17.91 36.88 -14.57
C ILE A 330 -18.62 36.52 -15.88
N PHE A 331 -19.69 35.73 -15.80
CA PHE A 331 -20.48 35.32 -16.96
C PHE A 331 -21.07 36.53 -17.71
N GLN A 332 -21.63 37.50 -16.97
CA GLN A 332 -22.16 38.72 -17.56
C GLN A 332 -21.07 39.56 -18.23
N LYS A 333 -19.91 39.75 -17.58
CA LYS A 333 -18.76 40.46 -18.14
C LYS A 333 -18.24 39.79 -19.43
N LEU A 334 -18.14 38.46 -19.43
CA LEU A 334 -17.71 37.70 -20.62
C LEU A 334 -18.68 37.79 -21.79
N LYS A 335 -20.00 37.79 -21.51
CA LYS A 335 -21.01 37.95 -22.54
C LYS A 335 -20.89 39.31 -23.25
N LEU A 336 -20.50 40.36 -22.53
CA LEU A 336 -20.26 41.69 -23.10
C LEU A 336 -18.98 41.76 -23.94
N LEU A 337 -17.95 40.99 -23.60
CA LEU A 337 -16.70 40.90 -24.37
C LEU A 337 -16.89 40.19 -25.72
N GLY A 338 -17.98 39.43 -25.91
CA GLY A 338 -18.33 38.81 -27.19
C GLY A 338 -17.44 37.63 -27.62
N ASN A 339 -16.57 37.12 -26.73
CA ASN A 339 -15.69 35.99 -27.04
C ASN A 339 -16.29 34.67 -26.54
N ALA A 340 -16.99 33.97 -27.44
CA ALA A 340 -17.68 32.72 -27.13
C ALA A 340 -16.73 31.57 -26.72
N GLU A 341 -15.51 31.56 -27.25
CA GLU A 341 -14.50 30.54 -26.94
C GLU A 341 -14.03 30.69 -25.49
N ILE A 342 -13.59 31.89 -25.10
CA ILE A 342 -13.15 32.19 -23.73
C ILE A 342 -14.28 31.94 -22.72
N LEU A 343 -15.52 32.31 -23.08
CA LEU A 343 -16.70 32.05 -22.26
C LEU A 343 -16.89 30.55 -22.01
N SER A 344 -16.78 29.73 -23.06
CA SER A 344 -16.88 28.27 -22.96
C SER A 344 -15.75 27.69 -22.10
N GLU A 345 -14.50 28.13 -22.32
CA GLU A 345 -13.33 27.65 -21.56
C GLU A 345 -13.45 27.95 -20.06
N ILE A 346 -13.88 29.17 -19.69
CA ILE A 346 -14.09 29.56 -18.29
C ILE A 346 -15.23 28.77 -17.67
N LYS A 347 -16.39 28.70 -18.35
CA LYS A 347 -17.55 27.97 -17.82
C LYS A 347 -17.22 26.49 -17.59
N ASN A 348 -16.52 25.87 -18.54
CA ASN A 348 -16.25 24.43 -18.48
C ASN A 348 -15.12 24.06 -17.52
N ASN A 349 -14.21 24.98 -17.16
CA ASN A 349 -13.02 24.63 -16.39
C ASN A 349 -12.87 25.37 -15.05
N LEU A 350 -13.56 26.50 -14.86
CA LEU A 350 -13.52 27.27 -13.62
C LEU A 350 -14.83 27.15 -12.81
N PHE A 351 -15.99 27.25 -13.47
CA PHE A 351 -17.26 27.30 -12.73
C PHE A 351 -17.60 25.96 -12.10
N VAL A 352 -18.02 25.99 -10.83
CA VAL A 352 -18.31 24.81 -10.02
C VAL A 352 -19.63 24.92 -9.27
N PHE A 353 -20.26 26.11 -9.22
CA PHE A 353 -21.48 26.29 -8.43
C PHE A 353 -22.60 25.32 -8.85
N GLU A 354 -22.93 25.24 -10.14
CA GLU A 354 -23.99 24.35 -10.64
C GLU A 354 -23.73 22.87 -10.29
N GLU A 355 -22.46 22.47 -10.23
CA GLU A 355 -22.06 21.08 -9.97
C GLU A 355 -22.07 20.73 -8.49
N LEU A 356 -21.71 21.67 -7.61
CA LEU A 356 -21.54 21.44 -6.16
C LEU A 356 -22.71 21.94 -5.32
N ASN A 357 -23.50 22.89 -5.81
CA ASN A 357 -24.70 23.33 -5.13
C ASN A 357 -25.65 22.15 -4.94
N ASP A 358 -26.13 21.94 -3.72
CA ASP A 358 -26.95 20.80 -3.27
C ASP A 358 -26.31 19.40 -3.43
N ASN A 359 -25.17 19.28 -4.11
CA ASN A 359 -24.54 18.00 -4.43
C ASN A 359 -23.27 17.71 -3.62
N TRP A 360 -22.68 18.71 -2.96
CA TRP A 360 -21.44 18.48 -2.19
C TRP A 360 -21.63 17.54 -0.98
N LEU A 361 -22.88 17.30 -0.58
CA LEU A 361 -23.27 16.31 0.43
C LEU A 361 -23.58 14.92 -0.14
N ASN A 362 -23.63 14.76 -1.46
CA ASN A 362 -23.97 13.49 -2.11
C ASN A 362 -22.79 12.53 -2.23
N PHE A 363 -21.58 12.95 -1.86
CA PHE A 363 -20.43 12.05 -1.78
C PHE A 363 -20.63 11.03 -0.66
N GLU A 364 -20.10 9.83 -0.86
CA GLU A 364 -20.26 8.77 0.15
C GLU A 364 -19.35 9.01 1.38
N ASP A 365 -18.12 9.46 1.13
CA ASP A 365 -17.11 9.70 2.17
C ASP A 365 -15.99 10.64 1.68
N THR A 366 -14.95 10.80 2.50
CA THR A 366 -13.77 11.61 2.14
C THR A 366 -12.99 11.07 0.94
N PHE A 367 -12.95 9.74 0.73
CA PHE A 367 -12.22 9.15 -0.39
C PHE A 367 -12.94 9.38 -1.70
N ASP A 368 -14.27 9.28 -1.71
CA ASP A 368 -15.10 9.60 -2.86
C ASP A 368 -14.95 11.07 -3.26
N TRP A 369 -15.09 11.99 -2.29
CA TRP A 369 -14.83 13.42 -2.50
C TRP A 369 -13.42 13.68 -3.05
N LYS A 370 -12.38 13.15 -2.40
CA LYS A 370 -10.98 13.35 -2.84
C LYS A 370 -10.71 12.74 -4.21
N THR A 371 -11.38 11.65 -4.56
CA THR A 371 -11.27 11.06 -5.90
C THR A 371 -11.84 12.00 -6.94
N LYS A 372 -13.07 12.51 -6.74
CA LYS A 372 -13.68 13.50 -7.62
C LYS A 372 -12.86 14.80 -7.70
N LEU A 373 -12.37 15.29 -6.56
CA LEU A 373 -11.50 16.47 -6.48
C LEU A 373 -10.25 16.30 -7.35
N ASN A 374 -9.51 15.19 -7.18
CA ASN A 374 -8.23 14.99 -7.87
C ASN A 374 -8.39 14.61 -9.35
N GLN A 375 -9.44 13.88 -9.71
CA GLN A 375 -9.59 13.35 -11.08
C GLN A 375 -10.41 14.27 -11.99
N TYR A 376 -11.24 15.15 -11.42
CA TYR A 376 -12.16 15.97 -12.20
C TYR A 376 -11.98 17.46 -11.95
N TYR A 377 -12.08 17.93 -10.69
CA TYR A 377 -12.03 19.36 -10.40
C TYR A 377 -10.63 19.97 -10.53
N LEU A 378 -9.61 19.37 -9.91
CA LEU A 378 -8.24 19.91 -9.95
C LEU A 378 -7.64 19.95 -11.36
N PRO A 379 -7.78 18.92 -12.22
CA PRO A 379 -7.27 18.98 -13.59
C PRO A 379 -7.88 20.13 -14.40
N ARG A 380 -9.21 20.31 -14.34
CA ARG A 380 -9.92 21.45 -14.96
C ARG A 380 -9.39 22.79 -14.44
N PHE A 381 -9.26 22.89 -13.12
CA PHE A 381 -8.77 24.08 -12.45
C PHE A 381 -7.32 24.44 -12.80
N HIS A 382 -6.44 23.43 -12.91
CA HIS A 382 -5.05 23.61 -13.35
C HIS A 382 -4.94 23.98 -14.82
N TYR A 383 -5.73 23.30 -15.68
CA TYR A 383 -5.82 23.64 -17.09
C TYR A 383 -6.25 25.10 -17.26
N TYR A 384 -7.30 25.53 -16.56
CA TYR A 384 -7.78 26.90 -16.58
C TYR A 384 -6.70 27.91 -16.15
N LYS A 385 -5.98 27.65 -15.04
CA LYS A 385 -4.89 28.51 -14.58
C LYS A 385 -3.80 28.69 -15.64
N ASN A 386 -3.47 27.62 -16.37
CA ASN A 386 -2.50 27.69 -17.47
C ASN A 386 -3.08 28.44 -18.68
N TYR A 387 -4.36 28.23 -19.00
CA TYR A 387 -5.05 28.89 -20.11
C TYR A 387 -5.01 30.42 -19.96
N ILE A 388 -5.40 30.95 -18.79
CA ILE A 388 -5.41 32.41 -18.54
C ILE A 388 -4.00 32.99 -18.57
N LYS A 389 -3.02 32.30 -17.99
CA LYS A 389 -1.62 32.74 -18.00
C LYS A 389 -1.10 32.95 -19.44
N ASN A 390 -1.59 32.17 -20.40
CA ASN A 390 -1.14 32.20 -21.79
C ASN A 390 -1.99 33.10 -22.70
N ASN A 391 -3.20 33.49 -22.30
CA ASN A 391 -4.17 34.16 -23.18
C ASN A 391 -4.65 35.52 -22.60
N SER A 392 -3.75 36.32 -22.03
CA SER A 392 -4.07 37.60 -21.34
C SER A 392 -5.29 38.31 -21.91
N LEU A 393 -6.24 38.61 -21.03
CA LEU A 393 -7.56 39.12 -21.37
C LEU A 393 -7.55 40.64 -21.57
N LYS A 394 -6.41 41.30 -21.34
CA LYS A 394 -6.19 42.75 -21.46
C LYS A 394 -7.25 43.58 -20.74
N ASN A 395 -7.76 43.05 -19.62
CA ASN A 395 -8.72 43.71 -18.75
C ASN A 395 -8.39 43.34 -17.30
N GLU A 396 -7.72 44.25 -16.60
CA GLU A 396 -7.20 44.01 -15.25
C GLU A 396 -8.31 43.72 -14.23
N GLU A 397 -9.43 44.45 -14.29
CA GLU A 397 -10.57 44.24 -13.40
C GLU A 397 -11.16 42.83 -13.58
N PHE A 398 -11.26 42.39 -14.83
CA PHE A 398 -11.77 41.07 -15.15
C PHE A 398 -10.79 39.95 -14.76
N GLU A 399 -9.49 40.14 -15.00
CA GLU A 399 -8.46 39.21 -14.53
C GLU A 399 -8.44 39.09 -12.99
N MET A 400 -8.71 40.18 -12.28
CA MET A 400 -8.86 40.19 -10.82
C MET A 400 -10.08 39.41 -10.32
N ASP A 401 -11.24 39.53 -11.00
CA ASP A 401 -12.43 38.73 -10.67
C ASP A 401 -12.17 37.23 -10.85
N LEU A 402 -11.51 36.86 -11.95
CA LEU A 402 -11.11 35.49 -12.23
C LEU A 402 -10.14 34.95 -11.18
N PHE A 403 -9.14 35.74 -10.79
CA PHE A 403 -8.23 35.38 -9.71
C PHE A 403 -8.96 35.18 -8.38
N SER A 404 -9.85 36.12 -8.02
CA SER A 404 -10.70 36.02 -6.82
C SER A 404 -11.54 34.75 -6.83
N CYS A 405 -12.14 34.41 -7.98
CA CYS A 405 -12.91 33.20 -8.17
C CYS A 405 -12.06 31.95 -7.93
N THR A 406 -10.85 31.88 -8.51
CA THR A 406 -9.94 30.76 -8.27
C THR A 406 -9.58 30.60 -6.79
N PHE A 407 -9.32 31.70 -6.10
CA PHE A 407 -9.01 31.67 -4.67
C PHE A 407 -10.19 31.13 -3.84
N LYS A 408 -11.41 31.62 -4.12
CA LYS A 408 -12.63 31.17 -3.45
C LYS A 408 -12.93 29.70 -3.70
N ILE A 409 -12.77 29.21 -4.93
CA ILE A 409 -12.95 27.79 -5.27
C ILE A 409 -11.93 26.92 -4.53
N GLY A 410 -10.66 27.33 -4.48
CA GLY A 410 -9.63 26.60 -3.71
C GLY A 410 -9.96 26.54 -2.21
N LYS A 411 -10.50 27.64 -1.65
CA LYS A 411 -11.02 27.68 -0.28
C LYS A 411 -12.20 26.73 -0.10
N LEU A 412 -13.18 26.76 -1.00
CA LEU A 412 -14.35 25.86 -0.98
C LEU A 412 -13.92 24.39 -0.99
N PHE A 413 -13.00 23.99 -1.86
CA PHE A 413 -12.48 22.61 -1.91
C PHE A 413 -11.83 22.21 -0.58
N SER A 414 -11.11 23.13 0.05
CA SER A 414 -10.49 22.89 1.37
C SER A 414 -11.53 22.71 2.47
N LEU A 415 -12.60 23.51 2.45
CA LEU A 415 -13.71 23.40 3.40
C LEU A 415 -14.47 22.07 3.24
N ILE A 416 -14.85 21.70 2.00
CA ILE A 416 -15.53 20.42 1.72
C ILE A 416 -14.64 19.24 2.15
N SER A 417 -13.34 19.31 1.87
CA SER A 417 -12.38 18.27 2.30
C SER A 417 -12.34 18.12 3.82
N ALA A 418 -12.27 19.24 4.54
CA ALA A 418 -12.24 19.25 6.01
C ALA A 418 -13.54 18.73 6.63
N TYR A 419 -14.70 19.02 6.02
CA TYR A 419 -15.98 18.46 6.43
C TYR A 419 -15.98 16.93 6.30
N TRP A 420 -15.64 16.40 5.13
CA TRP A 420 -15.65 14.95 4.92
C TRP A 420 -14.58 14.22 5.73
N ASP A 421 -13.41 14.83 5.96
CA ASP A 421 -12.41 14.29 6.88
C ASP A 421 -12.91 14.27 8.34
N ASN A 422 -13.76 15.23 8.74
CA ASN A 422 -14.41 15.24 10.05
C ASN A 422 -15.47 14.13 10.18
N GLU A 423 -16.33 13.96 9.18
CA GLU A 423 -17.29 12.85 9.15
C GLU A 423 -16.57 11.50 9.23
N TYR A 424 -15.47 11.35 8.49
CA TYR A 424 -14.64 10.17 8.58
C TYR A 424 -13.97 10.00 9.96
N SER A 425 -13.56 11.10 10.59
CA SER A 425 -13.07 11.09 11.96
C SER A 425 -14.13 10.57 12.94
N ASN A 426 -15.39 10.99 12.81
CA ASN A 426 -16.50 10.50 13.62
C ASN A 426 -16.73 8.99 13.41
N PHE A 427 -16.69 8.53 12.17
CA PHE A 427 -16.76 7.11 11.83
C PHE A 427 -15.61 6.30 12.47
N THR A 428 -14.36 6.77 12.39
CA THR A 428 -13.25 6.06 13.06
C THR A 428 -13.36 6.08 14.59
N ALA A 429 -14.02 7.10 15.16
CA ALA A 429 -14.28 7.19 16.59
C ALA A 429 -15.35 6.18 17.04
N SER A 430 -16.39 5.92 16.23
CA SER A 430 -17.39 4.89 16.54
C SER A 430 -16.76 3.50 16.54
N ILE A 431 -15.92 3.17 15.55
CA ILE A 431 -15.16 1.91 15.53
C ILE A 431 -14.32 1.76 16.80
N LYS A 432 -13.62 2.83 17.20
CA LYS A 432 -12.83 2.82 18.44
C LYS A 432 -13.71 2.54 19.66
N ALA A 433 -14.88 3.18 19.76
CA ALA A 433 -15.79 2.99 20.89
C ALA A 433 -16.30 1.54 20.97
N GLU A 434 -16.65 0.93 19.84
CA GLU A 434 -17.04 -0.48 19.77
C GLU A 434 -15.93 -1.40 20.28
N LEU A 435 -14.69 -1.19 19.81
CA LEU A 435 -13.54 -2.01 20.22
C LEU A 435 -13.20 -1.87 21.70
N VAL A 436 -13.33 -0.68 22.28
CA VAL A 436 -13.11 -0.44 23.73
C VAL A 436 -14.08 -1.27 24.57
N VAL A 437 -15.34 -1.38 24.15
CA VAL A 437 -16.35 -2.19 24.85
C VAL A 437 -16.08 -3.69 24.69
N GLN A 438 -15.70 -4.11 23.49
CA GLN A 438 -15.55 -5.52 23.15
C GLN A 438 -14.22 -6.13 23.64
N ILE A 439 -13.16 -5.31 23.75
CA ILE A 439 -11.77 -5.79 23.90
C ILE A 439 -11.04 -4.98 24.98
N PRO A 440 -11.08 -5.43 26.25
CA PRO A 440 -10.42 -4.75 27.37
C PRO A 440 -8.92 -4.47 27.15
N GLU A 441 -8.22 -5.36 26.45
CA GLU A 441 -6.78 -5.24 26.15
C GLU A 441 -6.43 -4.01 25.29
N LEU A 442 -7.41 -3.47 24.55
CA LEU A 442 -7.22 -2.32 23.67
C LEU A 442 -7.64 -0.98 24.31
N VAL A 443 -8.26 -1.00 25.50
CA VAL A 443 -8.87 0.19 26.14
C VAL A 443 -7.86 1.31 26.37
N ASN A 444 -6.64 0.98 26.77
CA ASN A 444 -5.58 1.96 27.06
C ASN A 444 -4.91 2.54 25.81
N THR A 445 -5.47 2.28 24.63
CA THR A 445 -4.87 2.71 23.36
C THR A 445 -5.46 4.02 22.88
N ALA A 446 -4.59 5.02 22.65
CA ALA A 446 -5.04 6.37 22.32
C ALA A 446 -5.68 6.47 20.93
N LYS A 447 -5.14 5.78 19.92
CA LYS A 447 -5.59 5.87 18.52
C LYS A 447 -6.07 4.53 17.98
N LEU A 448 -7.06 4.56 17.09
CA LEU A 448 -7.54 3.37 16.38
C LEU A 448 -6.41 2.66 15.62
N SER A 449 -5.47 3.43 15.05
CA SER A 449 -4.30 2.86 14.36
C SER A 449 -3.41 2.04 15.29
N ASN A 450 -3.19 2.50 16.52
CA ASN A 450 -2.44 1.75 17.50
C ASN A 450 -3.22 0.52 17.97
N MET A 451 -4.56 0.58 18.09
CA MET A 451 -5.40 -0.58 18.43
C MET A 451 -5.29 -1.67 17.36
N ALA A 452 -5.34 -1.27 16.09
CA ALA A 452 -5.18 -2.19 14.97
C ALA A 452 -3.78 -2.83 14.96
N ILE A 453 -2.72 -2.04 15.12
CA ILE A 453 -1.34 -2.57 15.21
C ILE A 453 -1.20 -3.52 16.41
N ARG A 454 -1.74 -3.16 17.57
CA ARG A 454 -1.69 -3.99 18.78
C ARG A 454 -2.38 -5.32 18.58
N ALA A 455 -3.62 -5.34 18.08
CA ALA A 455 -4.36 -6.57 17.79
C ALA A 455 -3.57 -7.52 16.88
N LEU A 456 -2.96 -6.98 15.82
CA LEU A 456 -2.16 -7.76 14.87
C LEU A 456 -0.86 -8.28 15.47
N ARG A 457 -0.20 -7.50 16.33
CA ARG A 457 0.98 -7.96 17.08
C ARG A 457 0.61 -9.00 18.12
N SER A 458 -0.55 -8.89 18.76
CA SER A 458 -1.07 -9.87 19.72
C SER A 458 -1.60 -11.16 19.06
N THR A 459 -1.57 -11.25 17.73
CA THR A 459 -2.08 -12.42 16.99
C THR A 459 -1.03 -13.53 16.95
N LYS A 460 -1.40 -14.72 17.43
CA LYS A 460 -0.58 -15.93 17.32
C LYS A 460 -0.27 -16.27 15.85
N GLY A 461 0.96 -16.71 15.57
CA GLY A 461 1.42 -17.03 14.21
C GLY A 461 1.79 -15.81 13.35
N SER A 462 1.49 -14.57 13.78
CA SER A 462 1.96 -13.36 13.11
C SER A 462 3.42 -13.06 13.46
N THR A 463 4.29 -12.89 12.45
CA THR A 463 5.68 -12.51 12.68
C THR A 463 5.82 -10.99 12.78
N ALA A 464 5.35 -10.25 11.77
CA ALA A 464 5.46 -8.80 11.74
C ALA A 464 4.32 -8.12 10.97
N VAL A 465 4.00 -6.90 11.39
CA VAL A 465 2.98 -6.03 10.79
C VAL A 465 3.65 -4.97 9.91
N LEU A 466 3.33 -4.91 8.63
CA LEU A 466 3.94 -3.97 7.69
C LEU A 466 3.19 -2.63 7.70
N VAL A 467 3.82 -1.58 8.24
CA VAL A 467 3.22 -0.25 8.39
C VAL A 467 3.87 0.74 7.42
N GLY A 468 3.05 1.37 6.57
CA GLY A 468 3.49 2.38 5.60
C GLY A 468 3.72 3.75 6.24
N MET A 469 4.82 3.89 6.98
CA MET A 469 5.20 5.11 7.70
C MET A 469 5.84 6.13 6.74
N THR A 470 5.19 7.27 6.51
CA THR A 470 5.65 8.27 5.50
C THR A 470 6.31 9.52 6.08
N HIS A 471 6.34 9.68 7.41
CA HIS A 471 6.91 10.85 8.08
C HIS A 471 7.29 10.54 9.54
N ILE A 472 8.21 11.32 10.12
CA ILE A 472 8.77 11.11 11.47
C ILE A 472 7.72 10.97 12.58
N PRO A 473 6.69 11.86 12.70
CA PRO A 473 5.67 11.71 13.73
C PRO A 473 4.96 10.36 13.70
N TYR A 474 4.71 9.82 12.50
CA TYR A 474 4.09 8.51 12.35
C TYR A 474 5.03 7.37 12.75
N VAL A 475 6.31 7.45 12.38
CA VAL A 475 7.32 6.49 12.86
C VAL A 475 7.41 6.50 14.39
N THR A 476 7.40 7.69 14.99
CA THR A 476 7.48 7.86 16.45
C THR A 476 6.28 7.22 17.14
N ASP A 477 5.08 7.41 16.60
CA ASP A 477 3.84 6.79 17.09
C ASP A 477 3.92 5.24 17.07
N VAL A 478 4.40 4.67 15.97
CA VAL A 478 4.55 3.22 15.81
C VAL A 478 5.64 2.65 16.72
N VAL A 479 6.78 3.35 16.85
CA VAL A 479 7.86 2.94 17.76
C VAL A 479 7.40 2.98 19.21
N ASN A 480 6.60 3.96 19.61
CA ASN A 480 6.03 4.00 20.95
C ASN A 480 5.06 2.83 21.18
N GLU A 481 4.26 2.46 20.19
CA GLU A 481 3.41 1.28 20.27
C GLU A 481 4.23 -0.02 20.38
N LEU A 482 5.35 -0.15 19.65
CA LEU A 482 6.25 -1.30 19.74
C LEU A 482 6.81 -1.54 21.15
N LYS A 483 6.98 -0.47 21.95
CA LYS A 483 7.45 -0.56 23.35
C LYS A 483 6.44 -1.18 24.30
N ILE A 484 5.18 -1.29 23.87
CA ILE A 484 4.13 -1.94 24.64
C ILE A 484 4.20 -3.43 24.33
N HIS A 485 4.50 -4.22 25.36
CA HIS A 485 4.50 -5.67 25.27
C HIS A 485 3.08 -6.20 25.10
N VAL A 486 2.95 -7.27 24.32
CA VAL A 486 1.68 -7.92 23.99
C VAL A 486 1.77 -9.42 24.22
N SER A 487 0.66 -10.02 24.63
CA SER A 487 0.47 -11.48 24.65
C SER A 487 0.01 -11.97 23.26
N LYS A 488 0.34 -13.22 22.91
CA LYS A 488 0.03 -13.84 21.61
C LYS A 488 -1.29 -14.65 21.64
N ASP A 489 -2.30 -14.15 22.34
CA ASP A 489 -3.57 -14.84 22.62
C ASP A 489 -4.81 -14.00 22.25
N PHE A 490 -4.64 -13.01 21.36
CA PHE A 490 -5.72 -12.11 20.95
C PHE A 490 -6.94 -12.85 20.39
N ASN A 491 -8.10 -12.64 20.99
CA ASN A 491 -9.33 -13.32 20.60
C ASN A 491 -10.10 -12.53 19.52
N TRP A 492 -9.84 -12.89 18.26
CA TRP A 492 -10.49 -12.30 17.09
C TRP A 492 -12.01 -12.47 17.01
N ASN A 493 -12.60 -13.45 17.72
CA ASN A 493 -14.06 -13.63 17.74
C ASN A 493 -14.79 -12.50 18.48
N LYS A 494 -14.07 -11.73 19.32
CA LYS A 494 -14.64 -10.57 20.02
C LYS A 494 -14.69 -9.33 19.15
N VAL A 495 -13.94 -9.28 18.04
CA VAL A 495 -13.84 -8.11 17.17
C VAL A 495 -15.07 -8.05 16.26
N ASN A 496 -16.06 -7.23 16.59
CA ASN A 496 -17.24 -6.98 15.76
C ASN A 496 -17.34 -5.50 15.46
N ILE A 497 -17.02 -5.11 14.23
CA ILE A 497 -17.05 -3.70 13.81
C ILE A 497 -18.25 -3.50 12.89
N THR A 498 -19.10 -2.55 13.25
CA THR A 498 -20.18 -2.09 12.38
C THR A 498 -19.62 -1.12 11.35
N VAL A 499 -19.72 -1.48 10.08
CA VAL A 499 -19.35 -0.62 8.95
C VAL A 499 -20.65 -0.27 8.24
N ASN A 500 -21.30 0.79 8.72
CA ASN A 500 -22.50 1.37 8.11
C ASN A 500 -22.17 2.69 7.41
#